data_AF-A0A389MW07-F1
#
_entry.id   AF-A0A389MW07-F1
#
_cell.length_a   1.000
_cell.length_b   1.000
_cell.length_c   1.000
_cell.angle_alpha   90.00
_cell.angle_beta   90.00
_cell.angle_gamma   90.00
#
_symmetry.space_group_name_H-M   'P 1'
#
loop_
_entity.id
_entity.type
_entity.pdbx_description
1 polymer ?
#
loop_
_entity_poly.entity_id
_entity_poly.type
_entity_poly.pdbx_seq_one_letter_code
_entity_poly.pdbx_strand_id
1 'polypeptide(L)'
;MPDAPQTLGDLIKAKVLSIEQLHAAADAYMVDPTTTLFVFEGAGYAVNPAESVRAHRQASDVLRDPNASRGFKRTMVLTALVLGPVEKR
;
A
#
# COMPACT_ATOMS: atom_id res chain seq x y z
N MET A 1 -21.80 -9.22 -11.69
CA MET A 1 -21.84 -8.01 -10.85
C MET A 1 -20.47 -7.38 -10.99
N PRO A 2 -20.31 -6.08 -11.31
CA PRO A 2 -18.97 -5.52 -11.40
C PRO A 2 -18.42 -5.44 -9.98
N ASP A 3 -17.35 -6.19 -9.75
CA ASP A 3 -16.61 -6.27 -8.49
C ASP A 3 -16.36 -4.87 -7.93
N ALA A 4 -16.76 -4.64 -6.67
CA ALA A 4 -16.25 -3.49 -5.94
C ALA A 4 -14.71 -3.52 -6.01
N PRO A 5 -14.02 -2.38 -6.20
CA PRO A 5 -12.56 -2.37 -6.25
C PRO A 5 -12.02 -3.04 -4.98
N GLN A 6 -11.38 -4.20 -5.15
CA GLN A 6 -10.87 -4.98 -4.03
C GLN A 6 -9.46 -4.55 -3.65
N THR A 7 -8.72 -3.93 -4.58
CA THR A 7 -7.34 -3.51 -4.38
C THR A 7 -7.11 -2.03 -4.64
N LEU A 8 -6.04 -1.49 -4.05
CA LEU A 8 -5.53 -0.15 -4.37
C LEU A 8 -5.23 0.03 -5.85
N GLY A 9 -4.68 -0.99 -6.51
CA GLY A 9 -4.41 -0.97 -7.94
C GLY A 9 -5.66 -0.75 -8.79
N ASP A 10 -6.81 -1.32 -8.37
CA ASP A 10 -8.08 -1.13 -9.08
C ASP A 10 -8.60 0.30 -8.92
N LEU A 11 -8.47 0.89 -7.73
CA LEU A 11 -8.82 2.29 -7.49
C LEU A 11 -7.96 3.26 -8.31
N ILE A 12 -6.66 2.97 -8.47
CA ILE A 12 -5.75 3.76 -9.30
C ILE A 12 -6.12 3.64 -10.78
N LYS A 13 -6.39 2.43 -11.27
CA LYS A 13 -6.86 2.21 -12.66
C LYS A 13 -8.18 2.93 -12.93
N ALA A 14 -9.09 2.95 -11.94
CA ALA A 14 -10.35 3.67 -12.00
C ALA A 14 -10.21 5.19 -11.80
N LYS A 15 -8.99 5.71 -11.58
CA LYS A 15 -8.68 7.13 -11.29
C LYS A 15 -9.40 7.69 -10.06
N VAL A 16 -9.78 6.82 -9.13
CA VAL A 16 -10.33 7.20 -7.82
C VAL A 16 -9.20 7.64 -6.89
N LEU A 17 -8.04 6.98 -7.00
CA LEU A 17 -6.82 7.34 -6.29
C LEU A 17 -5.71 7.73 -7.26
N SER A 18 -4.84 8.64 -6.84
CA SER A 18 -3.66 9.06 -7.61
C SER A 18 -2.43 8.21 -7.23
N ILE A 19 -1.42 8.22 -8.12
CA ILE A 19 -0.11 7.63 -7.83
C ILE A 19 0.58 8.37 -6.67
N GLU A 20 0.32 9.67 -6.51
CA GLU A 20 0.85 10.46 -5.40
C GLU A 20 0.29 9.99 -4.05
N GLN A 21 -1.01 9.69 -4.01
CA GLN A 21 -1.66 9.12 -2.82
C GLN A 21 -1.07 7.74 -2.47
N LEU A 22 -0.83 6.89 -3.47
CA LEU A 22 -0.13 5.61 -3.26
C LEU A 22 1.27 5.83 -2.68
N HIS A 23 2.03 6.78 -3.23
CA HIS A 23 3.37 7.11 -2.74
C HIS A 23 3.33 7.62 -1.31
N ALA A 24 2.37 8.48 -0.96
CA ALA A 24 2.18 8.96 0.40
C ALA A 24 1.89 7.81 1.39
N ALA A 25 1.06 6.83 1.01
CA ALA A 25 0.81 5.65 1.84
C ALA A 25 2.07 4.80 2.05
N ALA A 26 2.88 4.62 1.01
CA ALA A 26 4.15 3.91 1.09
C ALA A 26 5.16 4.66 1.97
N ASP A 27 5.25 5.98 1.82
CA ASP A 27 6.16 6.82 2.58
C ASP A 27 5.77 6.87 4.06
N ALA A 28 4.47 6.92 4.38
CA ALA A 28 3.97 6.79 5.76
C ALA A 28 4.40 5.46 6.40
N TYR A 29 4.25 4.34 5.69
CA TYR A 29 4.73 3.04 6.18
C TYR A 29 6.26 2.98 6.32
N MET A 30 7.00 3.60 5.40
CA MET A 30 8.47 3.64 5.47
C MET A 30 9.00 4.51 6.62
N VAL A 31 8.21 5.49 7.09
CA VAL A 31 8.50 6.29 8.29
C VAL A 31 8.08 5.53 9.55
N ASP A 32 6.88 4.95 9.54
CA ASP A 32 6.33 4.15 10.63
C ASP A 32 5.77 2.82 10.11
N PRO A 33 6.54 1.72 10.23
CA PRO A 33 6.11 0.38 9.82
C PRO A 33 4.92 -0.17 10.62
N THR A 34 4.49 0.52 11.69
CA THR A 34 3.30 0.16 12.47
C THR A 34 2.03 0.86 11.98
N THR A 35 2.11 1.63 10.89
CA THR A 35 0.94 2.27 10.27
C THR A 35 -0.09 1.22 9.84
N THR A 36 -1.17 1.07 10.61
CA THR A 36 -2.27 0.15 10.32
C THR A 36 -3.47 0.81 9.67
N LEU A 37 -3.49 2.15 9.59
CA LEU A 37 -4.57 2.90 8.97
C LEU A 37 -4.01 4.12 8.26
N PHE A 38 -4.15 4.13 6.93
CA PHE A 38 -3.85 5.28 6.09
C PHE A 38 -5.12 5.65 5.31
N VAL A 39 -5.66 6.84 5.58
CA VAL A 39 -6.88 7.34 4.94
C VAL A 39 -6.50 8.16 3.71
N PHE A 40 -7.12 7.86 2.57
CA PHE A 40 -6.97 8.65 1.36
C PHE A 40 -7.96 9.81 1.40
N GLU A 41 -7.46 11.00 1.73
CA GLU A 41 -8.27 12.22 1.78
C GLU A 41 -9.04 12.44 0.46
N GLY A 42 -10.33 12.75 0.57
CA GLY A 42 -11.21 13.02 -0.57
C GLY A 42 -11.71 11.80 -1.35
N ALA A 43 -11.20 10.59 -1.09
CA ALA A 43 -11.58 9.39 -1.83
C ALA A 43 -12.61 8.49 -1.11
N GLY A 44 -12.72 8.59 0.22
CA GLY A 44 -13.57 7.69 1.01
C GLY A 44 -13.03 6.26 1.06
N TYR A 45 -11.70 6.12 1.05
CA TYR A 45 -11.02 4.83 1.15
C TYR A 45 -9.89 4.91 2.16
N ALA A 46 -9.57 3.77 2.76
CA ALA A 46 -8.41 3.58 3.61
C ALA A 46 -7.70 2.26 3.30
N VAL A 47 -6.40 2.22 3.57
CA VAL A 47 -5.60 1.00 3.52
C VAL A 47 -4.96 0.74 4.88
N ASN A 48 -4.66 -0.52 5.15
CA ASN A 48 -3.77 -0.95 6.22
C ASN A 48 -2.40 -1.32 5.63
N PRO A 49 -1.42 -0.39 5.58
CA PRO A 49 -0.11 -0.66 4.96
C PRO A 49 0.61 -1.84 5.60
N ALA A 50 0.58 -1.96 6.92
CA ALA A 50 1.22 -3.05 7.64
C ALA A 50 0.62 -4.42 7.28
N GLU A 51 -0.70 -4.51 7.15
CA GLU A 51 -1.37 -5.74 6.71
C GLU A 51 -1.05 -6.08 5.25
N SER A 52 -1.10 -5.11 4.34
CA SER A 52 -0.73 -5.32 2.93
C SER A 52 0.70 -5.85 2.79
N VAL A 53 1.64 -5.28 3.54
CA VAL A 53 3.05 -5.74 3.56
C VAL A 53 3.19 -7.12 4.20
N ARG A 54 2.46 -7.40 5.28
CA ARG A 54 2.46 -8.71 5.94
C ARG A 54 1.88 -9.81 5.05
N ALA A 55 0.83 -9.50 4.29
CA ALA A 55 0.23 -10.42 3.34
C ALA A 55 1.15 -10.70 2.13
N HIS A 56 2.00 -9.74 1.76
CA HIS A 56 2.95 -9.87 0.66
C HIS A 56 4.31 -10.42 1.15
N ARG A 57 4.48 -11.76 1.16
CA ARG A 57 5.68 -12.47 1.67
C ARG A 57 7.00 -11.83 1.21
N GLN A 58 7.16 -11.60 -0.09
CA GLN A 58 8.39 -11.03 -0.65
C GLN A 58 8.70 -9.62 -0.10
N ALA A 59 7.67 -8.81 0.20
CA ALA A 59 7.89 -7.49 0.77
C ALA A 59 8.35 -7.61 2.22
N SER A 60 7.74 -8.52 2.99
CA SER A 60 8.19 -8.84 4.35
C SER A 60 9.65 -9.33 4.39
N ASP A 61 10.06 -10.19 3.46
CA ASP A 61 11.42 -10.72 3.38
C ASP A 61 12.43 -9.62 3.03
N VAL A 62 12.12 -8.79 2.01
CA VAL A 62 12.99 -7.67 1.60
C VAL A 62 13.13 -6.61 2.70
N LEU A 63 12.08 -6.35 3.48
CA LEU A 63 12.17 -5.40 4.59
C LEU A 63 13.10 -5.89 5.72
N ARG A 64 13.15 -7.19 5.95
CA ARG A 64 14.02 -7.84 6.95
C ARG A 64 15.46 -7.99 6.48
N ASP A 65 15.72 -7.98 5.17
CA ASP A 65 17.08 -8.04 4.64
C ASP A 65 17.86 -6.75 4.98
N PRO A 66 18.98 -6.84 5.74
CA PRO A 66 19.81 -5.67 6.04
C PRO A 66 20.58 -5.17 4.81
N ASN A 67 20.78 -6.00 3.77
CA ASN A 67 21.50 -5.63 2.55
C ASN A 67 20.60 -4.98 1.49
N ALA A 68 19.28 -5.11 1.63
CA ALA A 68 18.34 -4.50 0.70
C ALA A 68 18.39 -2.97 0.79
N SER A 69 18.55 -2.30 -0.35
CA SER A 69 18.58 -0.84 -0.41
C SER A 69 17.24 -0.24 0.01
N ARG A 70 17.27 0.98 0.56
CA ARG A 70 16.05 1.71 0.93
C ARG A 70 15.08 1.87 -0.25
N GLY A 71 15.62 2.12 -1.44
CA GLY A 71 14.83 2.20 -2.67
C GLY A 71 14.11 0.90 -2.99
N PHE A 72 14.81 -0.24 -2.89
CA PHE A 72 14.20 -1.55 -3.15
C PHE A 72 13.14 -1.92 -2.11
N LYS A 73 13.40 -1.64 -0.83
CA LYS A 73 12.40 -1.78 0.25
C LYS A 73 11.14 -0.98 -0.05
N ARG A 74 11.29 0.29 -0.45
CA ARG A 74 10.17 1.16 -0.83
C ARG A 74 9.39 0.61 -2.02
N THR A 75 10.07 0.12 -3.06
CA THR A 75 9.41 -0.51 -4.21
C THR A 75 8.59 -1.73 -3.81
N MET A 76 9.10 -2.59 -2.92
CA MET A 76 8.35 -3.74 -2.43
C MET A 76 7.13 -3.35 -1.59
N VAL A 77 7.23 -2.28 -0.80
CA VAL A 77 6.06 -1.72 -0.08
C VAL A 77 5.02 -1.21 -1.08
N LEU A 78 5.43 -0.47 -2.11
CA LEU A 78 4.52 -0.02 -3.17
C LEU A 78 3.81 -1.19 -3.86
N THR A 79 4.54 -2.25 -4.21
CA THR A 79 3.96 -3.45 -4.81
C THR A 79 2.96 -4.12 -3.86
N ALA A 80 3.31 -4.27 -2.58
CA ALA A 80 2.41 -4.85 -1.59
C ALA A 80 1.14 -4.02 -1.41
N LEU A 81 1.25 -2.69 -1.39
CA LEU A 81 0.11 -1.78 -1.30
C LEU A 81 -0.79 -1.90 -2.52
N VAL A 82 -0.24 -1.84 -3.74
CA VAL A 82 -1.02 -1.92 -4.98
C VAL A 82 -1.84 -3.21 -5.07
N LEU A 83 -1.27 -4.32 -4.59
CA LEU A 83 -1.92 -5.65 -4.57
C LEU A 83 -2.77 -5.89 -3.32
N GLY A 84 -2.67 -5.01 -2.32
CA GLY A 84 -3.30 -5.16 -1.02
C GLY A 84 -4.79 -4.77 -1.03
N PRO A 85 -5.56 -5.30 -0.07
CA PRO A 85 -6.97 -4.96 0.07
C PRO A 85 -7.17 -3.49 0.44
N VAL A 86 -8.27 -2.91 -0.02
CA VAL A 86 -8.69 -1.55 0.33
C VAL A 86 -10.05 -1.56 1.01
N GLU A 87 -10.20 -0.73 2.04
CA GLU A 87 -11.45 -0.57 2.78
C GLU A 87 -12.14 0.72 2.36
N LYS A 88 -13.45 0.65 2.10
CA LYS A 88 -14.28 1.84 1.86
C LYS A 88 -14.68 2.47 3.19
N ARG A 89 -14.56 3.80 3.29
CA ARG A 89 -14.87 4.61 4.47
C ARG A 89 -15.97 5.62 4.18
#